data_AF-A0A2E6PVN0-F1
#
_entry.id   AF-A0A2E6PVN0-F1
#
_cell.length_a   1.000
_cell.length_b   1.000
_cell.length_c   1.000
_cell.angle_alpha   90.00
_cell.angle_beta   90.00
_cell.angle_gamma   90.00
#
_symmetry.space_group_name_H-M   'P 1'
#
loop_
_entity.id
_entity.type
_entity.pdbx_description
1 polymer ?
#
loop_
_entity_poly.entity_id
_entity_poly.type
_entity_poly.pdbx_seq_one_letter_code
_entity_poly.pdbx_strand_id
1 'polypeptide(L)'
;MPFASNKRAYGICDITGFRYHLKDMKKTWNGLLVGPDQWSPKHPQLMPKPTPVDPVALKDARPDPTSDGEDNGAFVVYTNVGLGKIGTKLDTFDISASVGSVTVSTS
;
A
#
# COMPACT_ATOMS: atom_id res chain seq x y z
N MET A 1 -34.99 -29.48 -20.50
CA MET A 1 -34.06 -30.63 -20.58
C MET A 1 -33.54 -30.90 -19.18
N PRO A 2 -33.77 -32.09 -18.58
CA PRO A 2 -33.25 -32.40 -17.25
C PRO A 2 -31.74 -32.61 -17.33
N PHE A 3 -30.96 -31.82 -16.59
CA PHE A 3 -29.52 -32.03 -16.44
C PHE A 3 -29.26 -33.32 -15.66
N ALA A 4 -28.17 -34.02 -15.97
CA ALA A 4 -27.80 -35.27 -15.30
C ALA A 4 -27.70 -35.03 -13.78
N SER A 5 -28.50 -35.76 -13.00
CA SER A 5 -28.51 -35.62 -11.54
C SER A 5 -27.34 -36.41 -10.93
N ASN A 6 -26.46 -35.67 -10.26
CA ASN A 6 -25.46 -36.04 -9.24
C ASN A 6 -24.85 -37.47 -9.34
N LYS A 7 -25.61 -38.54 -9.06
CA LYS A 7 -25.11 -39.93 -9.07
C LYS A 7 -24.57 -40.40 -10.43
N ARG A 8 -25.13 -39.89 -11.55
CA ARG A 8 -24.69 -40.23 -12.92
C ARG A 8 -23.98 -39.07 -13.63
N ALA A 9 -23.76 -37.97 -12.93
CA ALA A 9 -23.07 -36.80 -13.47
C ALA A 9 -21.57 -36.96 -13.25
N TYR A 10 -20.85 -37.21 -14.36
CA TYR A 10 -19.40 -37.27 -14.38
C TYR A 10 -18.87 -36.13 -15.25
N GLY A 11 -17.75 -35.56 -14.84
CA GLY A 11 -16.95 -34.67 -15.67
C GLY A 11 -15.55 -35.25 -15.89
N ILE A 12 -14.89 -34.76 -16.93
CA ILE A 12 -13.52 -35.15 -17.28
C ILE A 12 -12.61 -34.04 -16.79
N CYS A 13 -11.53 -34.40 -16.09
CA CYS A 13 -10.52 -33.44 -15.65
C CYS A 13 -9.74 -32.90 -16.84
N ASP A 14 -9.63 -31.57 -16.94
CA ASP A 14 -8.93 -30.91 -18.06
C ASP A 14 -7.40 -31.13 -18.05
N ILE A 15 -6.82 -31.55 -16.92
CA ILE A 15 -5.36 -31.78 -16.77
C ILE A 15 -5.00 -33.24 -17.02
N THR A 16 -5.67 -34.17 -16.34
CA THR A 16 -5.31 -35.59 -16.33
C THR A 16 -6.19 -36.45 -17.23
N GLY A 17 -7.33 -35.93 -17.70
CA GLY A 17 -8.30 -36.69 -18.48
C GLY A 17 -9.08 -37.75 -17.67
N PHE A 18 -8.85 -37.86 -16.36
CA PHE A 18 -9.58 -38.81 -15.51
C PHE A 18 -11.04 -38.36 -15.27
N ARG A 19 -11.92 -39.34 -15.10
CA ARG A 19 -13.33 -39.11 -14.77
C ARG A 19 -13.51 -38.94 -13.27
N TYR A 20 -14.14 -37.85 -12.89
CA TYR A 20 -14.56 -37.57 -11.51
C TYR A 20 -16.07 -37.32 -11.46
N HIS A 21 -16.66 -37.49 -10.28
CA HIS A 21 -18.02 -37.03 -10.04
C HIS A 21 -18.07 -35.51 -10.16
N LEU A 22 -19.04 -35.00 -10.91
CA LEU A 22 -19.14 -33.58 -11.24
C LEU A 22 -19.29 -32.70 -9.97
N LYS A 23 -19.86 -33.27 -8.89
CA LYS A 23 -19.96 -32.63 -7.56
C LYS A 23 -18.61 -32.42 -6.85
N ASP A 24 -17.61 -33.24 -7.16
CA ASP A 24 -16.31 -33.24 -6.48
C ASP A 24 -15.26 -32.47 -7.30
N MET A 25 -15.57 -32.15 -8.56
CA MET A 25 -14.71 -31.34 -9.41
C MET A 25 -14.69 -29.88 -8.94
N LYS A 26 -13.53 -29.26 -9.05
CA LYS A 26 -13.29 -27.88 -8.65
C LYS A 26 -12.72 -27.09 -9.82
N LYS A 27 -13.11 -25.82 -9.93
CA LYS A 27 -12.53 -24.91 -10.91
C LYS A 27 -11.24 -24.31 -10.33
N THR A 28 -10.13 -24.46 -11.03
CA THR A 28 -8.86 -23.81 -10.67
C THR A 28 -8.86 -22.34 -11.06
N TRP A 29 -7.89 -21.59 -10.54
CA TRP A 29 -7.76 -20.15 -10.76
C TRP A 29 -7.48 -19.76 -12.22
N ASN A 30 -6.94 -20.68 -13.04
CA ASN A 30 -6.73 -20.51 -14.48
C ASN A 30 -7.97 -20.88 -15.32
N GLY A 31 -9.09 -21.25 -14.68
CA GLY A 31 -10.36 -21.52 -15.34
C GLY A 31 -10.60 -22.98 -15.76
N LEU A 32 -9.66 -23.89 -15.50
CA LEU A 32 -9.81 -25.33 -15.78
C LEU A 32 -10.69 -26.02 -14.74
N LEU A 33 -11.45 -27.04 -15.15
CA LEU A 33 -12.24 -27.89 -14.28
C LEU A 33 -11.45 -29.19 -13.98
N VAL A 34 -11.07 -29.37 -12.71
CA VAL A 34 -10.15 -30.44 -12.31
C VAL A 34 -10.71 -31.30 -11.18
N GLY A 35 -10.16 -32.51 -11.05
CA GLY A 35 -10.37 -33.34 -9.86
C GLY A 35 -9.77 -32.70 -8.60
N PRO A 36 -10.24 -33.09 -7.41
CA PRO A 36 -9.79 -32.54 -6.14
C PRO A 36 -8.30 -32.81 -5.84
N ASP A 37 -7.71 -33.83 -6.47
CA ASP A 37 -6.31 -34.22 -6.39
C ASP A 37 -5.37 -33.29 -7.18
N GLN A 38 -5.85 -32.73 -8.29
CA GLN A 38 -5.10 -31.78 -9.12
C GLN A 38 -5.45 -30.32 -8.84
N TRP A 39 -6.34 -30.07 -7.88
CA TRP A 39 -6.73 -28.73 -7.51
C TRP A 39 -5.59 -28.03 -6.75
N SER A 40 -5.15 -26.90 -7.29
CA SER A 40 -4.15 -26.05 -6.65
C SER A 40 -4.75 -24.70 -6.28
N PRO A 41 -4.53 -24.21 -5.04
CA PRO A 41 -4.92 -22.87 -4.65
C PRO A 41 -4.18 -21.82 -5.47
N LYS A 42 -4.78 -20.64 -5.63
CA LYS A 42 -4.13 -19.52 -6.32
C LYS A 42 -2.89 -19.09 -5.54
N HIS A 43 -1.77 -18.87 -6.24
CA HIS A 43 -0.53 -18.41 -5.60
C HIS A 43 -0.78 -17.05 -4.93
N PRO A 44 -0.32 -16.83 -3.68
CA PRO A 44 -0.61 -15.61 -2.92
C PRO A 44 -0.12 -14.33 -3.62
N GLN A 45 0.89 -14.42 -4.47
CA GLN A 45 1.38 -13.29 -5.26
C GLN A 45 0.40 -12.82 -6.36
N LEU A 46 -0.50 -13.69 -6.84
CA LEU A 46 -1.47 -13.36 -7.91
C LEU A 46 -2.74 -12.68 -7.37
N MET A 47 -2.87 -12.53 -6.06
CA MET A 47 -3.90 -11.75 -5.39
C MET A 47 -3.22 -10.77 -4.46
N PRO A 48 -2.80 -9.59 -4.97
CA PRO A 48 -2.32 -8.52 -4.10
C PRO A 48 -3.36 -8.27 -3.02
N LYS A 49 -2.95 -8.38 -1.76
CA LYS A 49 -3.82 -8.00 -0.66
C LYS A 49 -4.06 -6.48 -0.78
N PRO A 50 -5.30 -5.99 -0.69
CA PRO A 50 -5.53 -4.55 -0.68
C PRO A 50 -4.73 -3.93 0.46
N THR A 51 -4.09 -2.80 0.18
CA THR A 51 -3.36 -2.02 1.19
C THR A 51 -4.31 -1.76 2.37
N PRO A 52 -3.89 -2.05 3.62
CA PRO A 52 -4.70 -1.73 4.79
C PRO A 52 -5.06 -0.24 4.77
N VAL A 53 -6.31 0.08 5.10
CA VAL A 53 -6.71 1.47 5.33
C VAL A 53 -6.01 1.92 6.61
N ASP A 54 -5.06 2.83 6.48
CA ASP A 54 -4.39 3.44 7.63
C ASP A 54 -5.43 4.26 8.42
N PRO A 55 -5.67 3.95 9.71
CA PRO A 55 -6.66 4.65 10.53
C PRO A 55 -6.33 6.14 10.75
N VAL A 56 -5.12 6.59 10.44
CA VAL A 56 -4.65 7.97 10.60
C VAL A 56 -4.57 8.71 9.26
N ALA A 57 -4.79 8.04 8.13
CA ALA A 57 -4.73 8.71 6.84
C ALA A 57 -5.90 9.69 6.65
N LEU A 58 -5.59 10.96 6.42
CA LEU A 58 -6.58 11.93 5.95
C LEU A 58 -7.10 11.52 4.57
N LYS A 59 -8.43 11.39 4.44
CA LYS A 59 -9.10 11.08 3.17
C LYS A 59 -8.74 12.07 2.06
N ASP A 60 -8.67 13.35 2.41
CA ASP A 60 -8.28 14.45 1.52
C ASP A 60 -7.12 15.20 2.20
N ALA A 61 -5.94 14.57 2.25
CA ALA A 61 -4.75 15.24 2.76
C ALA A 61 -4.47 16.48 1.93
N ARG A 62 -4.21 17.61 2.60
CA ARG A 62 -3.78 18.83 1.91
C ARG A 62 -2.49 18.50 1.14
N PRO A 63 -2.41 18.80 -0.17
CA PRO A 63 -1.16 18.68 -0.91
C PRO A 63 -0.06 19.42 -0.15
N ASP A 64 1.12 18.82 -0.08
CA ASP A 64 2.29 19.48 0.48
C ASP A 64 2.47 20.82 -0.25
N PRO A 65 2.47 21.97 0.43
CA PRO A 65 2.70 23.26 -0.21
C PRO A 65 4.03 23.33 -0.99
N THR A 66 4.95 22.40 -0.73
CA THR A 66 6.24 22.25 -1.38
C THR A 66 6.18 21.41 -2.67
N SER A 67 5.07 20.71 -2.92
CA SER A 67 4.96 19.74 -4.03
C SER A 67 5.13 20.34 -5.42
N ASP A 68 4.90 21.66 -5.56
CA ASP A 68 5.09 22.41 -6.81
C ASP A 68 6.53 22.96 -6.97
N GLY A 69 7.45 22.63 -6.06
CA GLY A 69 8.84 23.10 -6.06
C GLY A 69 9.03 24.53 -5.54
N GLU A 70 7.96 25.22 -5.17
CA GLU A 70 7.98 26.54 -4.55
C GLU A 70 7.87 26.42 -3.03
N ASP A 71 9.01 26.13 -2.39
CA ASP A 71 9.20 26.36 -0.96
C ASP A 71 9.04 27.87 -0.69
N ASN A 72 7.82 28.32 -0.38
CA ASN A 72 7.50 29.68 0.04
C ASN A 72 8.06 29.98 1.45
N GLY A 73 9.35 29.72 1.67
CA GLY A 73 10.07 29.96 2.92
C GLY A 73 10.29 31.44 3.24
N ALA A 74 9.82 32.35 2.38
CA ALA A 74 9.79 33.79 2.60
C ALA A 74 8.36 34.31 2.46
N PHE A 75 8.04 35.41 3.15
CA PHE A 75 6.74 36.07 3.05
C PHE A 75 6.58 36.71 1.65
N VAL A 76 5.75 36.10 0.80
CA VAL A 76 5.48 36.59 -0.56
C VAL A 76 4.30 37.55 -0.56
N VAL A 77 4.48 38.77 -1.09
CA VAL A 77 3.43 39.78 -1.22
C VAL A 77 3.08 39.98 -2.68
N TYR A 78 1.79 39.97 -3.00
CA TYR A 78 1.29 40.31 -4.33
C TYR A 78 1.17 41.83 -4.46
N THR A 79 1.87 42.41 -5.43
CA THR A 79 1.78 43.84 -5.77
C THR A 79 1.11 44.02 -7.12
N ASN A 80 0.76 45.27 -7.47
CA ASN A 80 0.12 45.63 -8.74
C ASN A 80 0.97 45.32 -9.99
N VAL A 81 2.23 44.91 -9.85
CA VAL A 81 3.14 44.52 -10.94
C VAL A 81 3.89 43.20 -10.67
N GLY A 82 3.27 42.26 -9.95
CA GLY A 82 3.79 40.91 -9.77
C GLY A 82 4.16 40.57 -8.32
N LEU A 83 4.85 39.44 -8.15
CA LEU A 83 5.26 38.91 -6.85
C LEU A 83 6.47 39.68 -6.30
N GLY A 84 6.28 40.42 -5.22
CA GLY A 84 7.36 40.98 -4.42
C GLY A 84 7.75 39.99 -3.32
N LYS A 85 8.90 39.34 -3.44
CA LYS A 85 9.48 38.53 -2.34
C LYS A 85 10.07 39.50 -1.32
N ILE A 86 9.46 39.63 -0.14
CA ILE A 86 9.93 40.50 0.94
C ILE A 86 10.50 39.62 2.05
N GLY A 87 11.80 39.74 2.29
CA GLY A 87 12.54 38.98 3.30
C GLY A 87 13.38 37.85 2.71
N THR A 88 14.46 37.52 3.42
CA THR A 88 15.35 36.38 3.13
C THR A 88 15.02 35.23 4.09
N LYS A 89 15.18 33.98 3.64
CA LYS A 89 15.11 32.82 4.54
C LYS A 89 16.17 33.00 5.64
N LEU A 90 15.76 32.96 6.91
CA LEU A 90 16.67 33.10 8.04
C LEU A 90 17.31 31.74 8.31
N ASP A 91 18.64 31.66 8.21
CA ASP A 91 19.40 30.49 8.61
C ASP A 91 19.57 30.49 10.13
N THR A 92 19.12 29.43 10.81
CA THR A 92 19.33 29.25 12.25
C THR A 92 20.74 28.69 12.49
N PHE A 93 21.49 29.32 13.39
CA PHE A 93 22.79 28.82 13.86
C PHE A 93 22.63 28.14 15.22
N ASP A 94 23.19 26.94 15.39
CA ASP A 94 23.15 26.22 16.66
C ASP A 94 23.95 26.95 17.76
N ILE A 95 23.39 27.02 18.97
CA ILE A 95 24.09 27.53 20.16
C ILE A 95 24.66 26.33 20.94
N SER A 96 25.98 26.24 21.03
CA SER A 96 26.66 25.29 21.93
C SER A 96 26.97 25.97 23.27
N ALA A 97 26.47 25.42 24.38
CA ALA A 97 26.86 25.82 25.73
C ALA A 97 27.44 24.62 26.49
N SER A 98 28.60 24.80 27.13
CA SER A 98 29.20 23.82 28.05
C SER A 98 29.11 24.34 29.49
N VAL A 99 28.84 23.45 30.44
CA VAL A 99 28.87 23.78 31.87
C VAL A 99 30.13 23.14 32.47
N GLY A 100 30.94 23.94 33.18
CA GLY A 100 32.16 23.46 33.84
C GLY A 100 31.87 22.64 35.11
N SER A 101 32.81 21.79 35.51
CA SER A 101 32.72 20.95 36.71
C SER A 101 33.32 21.65 37.94
N VAL A 102 32.65 21.56 39.09
CA VAL A 102 33.14 22.06 40.39
C VAL A 102 33.59 20.89 41.24
N THR A 103 34.83 20.94 41.73
CA THR A 103 35.39 19.96 42.68
C THR A 103 35.38 20.56 44.08
N VAL A 104 34.73 19.89 45.03
CA VAL A 104 34.68 20.30 46.44
C VAL A 104 35.63 19.42 47.25
N SER A 105 36.61 20.04 47.91
CA SER A 105 37.51 19.37 48.87
C SER A 105 37.21 19.86 50.28
N THR A 106 36.89 18.94 51.18
CA THR A 106 36.69 19.20 52.60
C THR A 106 37.88 18.69 53.41
N SER A 107 38.39 19.55 54.31
CA SER A 107 39.50 19.29 55.24
C SER A 107 39.04 18.57 56.51
#